data_AF-A0A7C2J1V6-F1
#
_entry.id   AF-A0A7C2J1V6-F1
#
_cell.length_a   1.000
_cell.length_b   1.000
_cell.length_c   1.000
_cell.angle_alpha   90.00
_cell.angle_beta   90.00
_cell.angle_gamma   90.00
#
_symmetry.space_group_name_H-M   'P 1'
#
loop_
_entity.id
_entity.type
_entity.pdbx_description
1 polymer ?
#
loop_
_entity_poly.entity_id
_entity_poly.type
_entity_poly.pdbx_seq_one_letter_code
_entity_poly.pdbx_strand_id
1 'polypeptide(L)'
;MSNRVEKLHFLLGVIGYVFWALFFYLILFLDTGYARDIKEQVIRETRINEEINLFCIQFCKGNERRGYLKSLNVDKIDGGYYRVIGKAAFQNRYVLRDPFYFVLYDHTVVVSAFGTLNPDNCELRVDDVVVENDFHNIFSTMLRNHGDIIGRVERIDNCQKFLK
;
A
#
# COMPACT_ATOMS: atom_id res chain seq x y z
N MET A 1 30.90 -55.04 -30.45
CA MET A 1 31.12 -53.83 -29.62
C MET A 1 30.10 -52.75 -29.99
N SER A 2 28.78 -52.99 -29.81
CA SER A 2 27.73 -52.07 -30.32
C SER A 2 26.54 -51.84 -29.37
N ASN A 3 26.62 -52.21 -28.09
CA ASN A 3 25.49 -52.09 -27.14
C ASN A 3 25.75 -51.13 -25.95
N ARG A 4 26.96 -50.59 -25.78
CA ARG A 4 27.28 -49.65 -24.68
C ARG A 4 27.05 -48.19 -25.04
N VAL A 5 27.20 -47.82 -26.32
CA VAL A 5 27.13 -46.42 -26.77
C VAL A 5 25.67 -45.94 -26.85
N GLU A 6 24.75 -46.78 -27.32
CA GLU A 6 23.32 -46.43 -27.40
C GLU A 6 22.66 -46.22 -26.03
N LYS A 7 23.03 -47.03 -25.01
CA LYS A 7 22.51 -46.86 -23.64
C LYS A 7 22.95 -45.56 -22.99
N LEU A 8 24.15 -45.05 -23.33
CA LEU A 8 24.69 -43.82 -22.76
C LEU A 8 23.98 -42.57 -23.31
N HIS A 9 23.64 -42.58 -24.61
CA HIS A 9 22.86 -41.50 -25.23
C HIS A 9 21.43 -41.42 -24.71
N PHE A 10 20.80 -42.56 -24.42
CA PHE A 10 19.44 -42.59 -23.87
C PHE A 10 19.39 -42.06 -22.42
N LEU A 11 20.39 -42.41 -21.59
CA LEU A 11 20.51 -41.92 -20.21
C LEU A 11 20.75 -40.41 -20.14
N LEU A 12 21.60 -39.85 -21.01
CA LEU A 12 21.86 -38.41 -21.08
C LEU A 12 20.62 -37.61 -21.53
N GLY A 13 19.82 -38.15 -22.45
CA GLY A 13 18.57 -37.54 -22.89
C GLY A 13 17.50 -37.51 -21.79
N VAL A 14 17.36 -38.61 -21.03
CA VAL A 14 16.40 -38.69 -19.91
C VAL A 14 16.81 -37.79 -18.75
N ILE A 15 18.09 -37.75 -18.40
CA ILE A 15 18.61 -36.85 -17.35
C ILE A 15 18.43 -35.39 -17.75
N GLY A 16 18.70 -35.04 -19.00
CA GLY A 16 18.44 -33.69 -19.52
C GLY A 16 16.96 -33.31 -19.43
N TYR A 17 16.05 -34.23 -19.78
CA TYR A 17 14.61 -33.98 -19.74
C TYR A 17 14.07 -33.82 -18.31
N VAL A 18 14.55 -34.62 -17.36
CA VAL A 18 14.20 -34.50 -15.93
C VAL A 18 14.72 -33.18 -15.35
N PHE A 19 15.92 -32.74 -15.75
CA PHE A 19 16.50 -31.47 -15.31
C PHE A 19 15.71 -30.27 -15.84
N TRP A 20 15.32 -30.30 -17.12
CA TRP A 20 14.46 -29.26 -17.71
C TRP A 20 13.05 -29.23 -17.11
N ALA A 21 12.46 -30.39 -16.81
CA ALA A 21 11.16 -30.48 -16.16
C ALA A 21 11.20 -29.92 -14.72
N LEU A 22 12.24 -30.22 -13.94
CA LEU A 22 12.46 -29.66 -12.60
C LEU A 22 12.71 -28.14 -12.64
N PHE A 23 13.49 -27.67 -13.61
CA PHE A 23 13.77 -26.23 -13.79
C PHE A 23 12.51 -25.43 -14.14
N PHE A 24 11.64 -25.96 -15.01
CA PHE A 24 10.35 -25.32 -15.33
C PHE A 24 9.35 -25.38 -14.16
N TYR A 25 9.38 -26.43 -13.33
CA TYR A 25 8.53 -26.51 -12.14
C TYR A 25 8.97 -25.51 -11.05
N LEU A 26 10.27 -25.24 -10.92
CA LEU A 26 10.82 -24.28 -9.97
C LEU A 26 10.51 -22.82 -10.32
N ILE A 27 10.35 -22.48 -11.61
CA ILE A 27 10.03 -21.11 -12.04
C ILE A 27 8.57 -20.72 -11.69
N LEU A 28 7.66 -21.70 -11.59
CA LEU A 28 6.24 -21.44 -11.27
C LEU A 28 5.97 -21.12 -9.79
N PHE A 29 6.96 -21.25 -8.91
CA PHE A 29 6.85 -20.88 -7.49
C PHE A 29 7.59 -19.60 -7.12
N LEU A 30 8.08 -18.84 -8.12
CA LEU A 30 8.42 -17.44 -7.91
C LEU A 30 7.11 -16.66 -7.77
N ASP A 31 6.53 -16.76 -6.57
CA ASP A 31 5.50 -15.87 -6.06
C ASP A 31 6.16 -14.49 -5.95
N THR A 32 6.28 -13.82 -7.10
CA THR A 32 6.83 -12.48 -7.20
C THR A 32 5.94 -11.61 -6.33
N GLY A 33 6.45 -11.23 -5.16
CA GLY A 33 5.80 -10.36 -4.18
C GLY A 33 5.58 -8.98 -4.78
N TYR A 34 4.66 -8.87 -5.71
CA TYR A 34 4.30 -7.64 -6.37
C TYR A 34 3.46 -6.81 -5.41
N ALA A 35 3.83 -5.54 -5.33
CA ALA A 35 3.03 -4.57 -4.62
C ALA A 35 1.65 -4.46 -5.25
N ARG A 36 0.60 -4.72 -4.45
CA ARG A 36 -0.78 -4.71 -4.93
C ARG A 36 -1.51 -3.47 -4.44
N ASP A 37 -2.01 -2.66 -5.38
CA ASP A 37 -2.90 -1.55 -5.05
C ASP A 37 -4.31 -2.10 -4.74
N ILE A 38 -4.73 -1.92 -3.50
CA ILE A 38 -6.05 -2.36 -2.99
C ILE A 38 -6.98 -1.18 -2.72
N LYS A 39 -6.61 0.04 -3.11
CA LYS A 39 -7.38 1.26 -2.84
C LYS A 39 -8.86 1.12 -3.21
N GLU A 40 -9.16 0.74 -4.44
CA GLU A 40 -10.54 0.68 -4.94
C GLU A 40 -11.37 -0.41 -4.25
N GLN A 41 -10.72 -1.46 -3.75
CA GLN A 41 -11.39 -2.47 -2.94
C GLN A 41 -11.71 -1.91 -1.55
N VAL A 42 -10.73 -1.29 -0.90
CA VAL A 42 -10.90 -0.71 0.44
C VAL A 42 -11.92 0.43 0.45
N ILE A 43 -11.92 1.32 -0.55
CA ILE A 43 -12.92 2.40 -0.66
C ILE A 43 -14.34 1.84 -0.79
N ARG A 44 -14.53 0.74 -1.52
CA ARG A 44 -15.85 0.13 -1.72
C ARG A 44 -16.37 -0.57 -0.47
N GLU A 45 -15.47 -1.14 0.32
CA GLU A 45 -15.81 -2.02 1.42
C GLU A 45 -15.67 -1.37 2.81
N THR A 46 -15.17 -0.14 2.88
CA THR A 46 -14.92 0.60 4.13
C THR A 46 -15.35 2.06 3.99
N ARG A 47 -15.29 2.81 5.10
CA ARG A 47 -15.57 4.26 5.13
C ARG A 47 -14.33 5.13 5.16
N ILE A 48 -13.16 4.58 4.83
CA ILE A 48 -11.88 5.27 5.02
C ILE A 48 -11.81 6.59 4.24
N ASN A 49 -12.42 6.64 3.05
CA ASN A 49 -12.38 7.84 2.22
C ASN A 49 -13.30 8.94 2.77
N GLU A 50 -14.47 8.57 3.32
CA GLU A 50 -15.32 9.49 4.06
C GLU A 50 -14.63 10.03 5.31
N GLU A 51 -13.96 9.17 6.07
CA GLU A 51 -13.22 9.55 7.29
C GLU A 51 -12.06 10.51 6.98
N ILE A 52 -11.26 10.22 5.95
CA ILE A 52 -10.20 11.13 5.47
C ILE A 52 -10.81 12.48 5.04
N ASN A 53 -11.94 12.47 4.35
CA ASN A 53 -12.58 13.70 3.92
C ASN A 53 -13.15 14.50 5.10
N LEU A 54 -13.78 13.85 6.08
CA LEU A 54 -14.27 14.48 7.31
C LEU A 54 -13.13 15.09 8.11
N PHE A 55 -12.01 14.40 8.23
CA PHE A 55 -10.79 14.95 8.82
C PHE A 55 -10.37 16.24 8.11
N CYS A 56 -10.36 16.26 6.77
CA CYS A 56 -10.02 17.46 6.03
C CYS A 56 -11.04 18.59 6.23
N ILE A 57 -12.33 18.28 6.30
CA ILE A 57 -13.37 19.26 6.63
C ILE A 57 -13.14 19.86 8.03
N GLN A 58 -12.60 19.10 8.97
CA GLN A 58 -12.32 19.63 10.30
C GLN A 58 -11.05 20.50 10.34
N PHE A 59 -9.99 20.08 9.64
CA PHE A 59 -8.64 20.61 9.85
C PHE A 59 -8.02 21.35 8.66
N CYS A 60 -8.39 21.02 7.43
CA CYS A 60 -7.91 21.71 6.23
C CYS A 60 -8.46 23.14 6.15
N LYS A 61 -7.67 24.02 5.54
CA LYS A 61 -8.00 25.42 5.26
C LYS A 61 -8.60 25.56 3.86
N GLY A 62 -9.47 26.55 3.69
CA GLY A 62 -10.10 26.83 2.40
C GLY A 62 -11.59 26.57 2.39
N ASN A 63 -12.28 27.12 1.40
CA ASN A 63 -13.71 26.86 1.15
C ASN A 63 -13.93 25.73 0.13
N GLU A 64 -12.90 25.28 -0.58
CA GLU A 64 -12.93 24.13 -1.49
C GLU A 64 -11.94 23.05 -1.03
N ARG A 65 -12.07 22.60 0.20
CA ARG A 65 -11.21 21.56 0.80
C ARG A 65 -11.73 20.15 0.55
N ARG A 66 -10.81 19.19 0.39
CA ARG A 66 -11.14 17.78 0.16
C ARG A 66 -10.05 16.86 0.67
N GLY A 67 -10.43 15.84 1.41
CA GLY A 67 -9.56 14.71 1.76
C GLY A 67 -9.92 13.50 0.91
N TYR A 68 -8.92 12.72 0.49
CA TYR A 68 -9.16 11.45 -0.19
C TYR A 68 -7.98 10.47 -0.05
N LEU A 69 -8.29 9.18 -0.13
CA LEU A 69 -7.27 8.13 -0.22
C LEU A 69 -6.64 8.17 -1.63
N LYS A 70 -5.35 8.49 -1.70
CA LYS A 70 -4.59 8.62 -2.95
C LYS A 70 -4.16 7.25 -3.46
N SER A 71 -3.58 6.42 -2.61
CA SER A 71 -3.15 5.05 -2.91
C SER A 71 -3.13 4.19 -1.64
N LEU A 72 -3.28 2.88 -1.79
CA LEU A 72 -3.12 1.94 -0.69
C LEU A 72 -2.54 0.64 -1.23
N ASN A 73 -1.26 0.41 -0.97
CA ASN A 73 -0.54 -0.76 -1.46
C ASN A 73 -0.30 -1.75 -0.34
N VAL A 74 -0.36 -3.03 -0.69
CA VAL A 74 -0.04 -4.13 0.21
C VAL A 74 0.92 -5.09 -0.48
N ASP A 75 2.03 -5.36 0.20
CA ASP A 75 3.13 -6.17 -0.33
C ASP A 75 3.46 -7.25 0.69
N LYS A 76 3.58 -8.51 0.25
CA LYS A 76 4.04 -9.58 1.13
C LYS A 76 5.51 -9.38 1.47
N ILE A 77 5.87 -9.52 2.74
CA ILE A 77 7.24 -9.43 3.24
C ILE A 77 7.62 -10.72 3.99
N ASP A 78 8.89 -10.84 4.36
CA ASP A 78 9.41 -12.00 5.06
C ASP A 78 8.65 -12.30 6.36
N GLY A 79 8.61 -13.58 6.73
CA GLY A 79 7.91 -14.03 7.94
C GLY A 79 6.39 -14.10 7.80
N GLY A 80 5.85 -13.97 6.59
CA GLY A 80 4.41 -14.09 6.33
C GLY A 80 3.62 -12.82 6.64
N TYR A 81 4.29 -11.72 6.96
CA TYR A 81 3.67 -10.42 7.17
C TYR A 81 3.42 -9.68 5.85
N TYR A 82 2.68 -8.59 5.93
CA TYR A 82 2.44 -7.70 4.81
C TYR A 82 2.86 -6.27 5.14
N ARG A 83 3.64 -5.65 4.27
CA ARG A 83 3.88 -4.21 4.31
C ARG A 83 2.68 -3.49 3.71
N VAL A 84 2.15 -2.53 4.43
CA VAL A 84 1.02 -1.68 4.02
C VAL A 84 1.52 -0.25 3.84
N ILE A 85 1.26 0.34 2.68
CA ILE A 85 1.64 1.72 2.38
C ILE A 85 0.39 2.49 1.95
N GLY A 86 -0.15 3.28 2.88
CA GLY A 86 -1.30 4.14 2.64
C GLY A 86 -0.87 5.57 2.35
N LYS A 87 -1.44 6.21 1.34
CA LYS A 87 -1.25 7.65 1.08
C LYS A 87 -2.60 8.35 1.06
N ALA A 88 -2.77 9.34 1.92
CA ALA A 88 -3.92 10.25 1.91
C ALA A 88 -3.49 11.62 1.39
N ALA A 89 -4.35 12.25 0.61
CA ALA A 89 -4.15 13.60 0.08
C ALA A 89 -5.20 14.55 0.65
N PHE A 90 -4.75 15.74 1.05
CA PHE A 90 -5.54 16.74 1.73
C PHE A 90 -5.40 18.07 0.98
N GLN A 91 -6.40 18.39 0.16
CA GLN A 91 -6.45 19.62 -0.61
C GLN A 91 -6.97 20.77 0.26
N ASN A 92 -6.17 21.83 0.32
CA ASN A 92 -6.44 23.10 0.97
C ASN A 92 -6.56 24.15 -0.13
N ARG A 93 -7.78 24.53 -0.49
CA ARG A 93 -8.03 25.45 -1.60
C ARG A 93 -9.02 26.53 -1.22
N TYR A 94 -8.69 27.78 -1.54
CA TYR A 94 -9.59 28.91 -1.33
C TYR A 94 -9.86 29.62 -2.63
N VAL A 95 -11.15 29.72 -2.97
CA VAL A 95 -11.64 30.32 -4.21
C VAL A 95 -12.61 31.45 -3.88
N LEU A 96 -12.34 32.64 -4.41
CA LEU A 96 -13.31 33.73 -4.48
C LEU A 96 -14.12 33.54 -5.77
N ARG A 97 -15.45 33.60 -5.66
CA ARG A 97 -16.36 33.41 -6.81
C ARG A 97 -17.12 34.69 -7.21
N ASP A 98 -17.04 35.74 -6.40
CA ASP A 98 -17.76 37.00 -6.60
C ASP A 98 -16.81 38.18 -6.30
N PRO A 99 -16.62 39.17 -7.21
CA PRO A 99 -17.21 39.29 -8.56
C PRO A 99 -16.50 38.49 -9.66
N PHE A 100 -15.35 37.88 -9.39
CA PHE A 100 -14.59 37.08 -10.35
C PHE A 100 -14.08 35.80 -9.72
N TYR A 101 -13.87 34.78 -10.55
CA TYR A 101 -13.22 33.54 -10.13
C TYR A 101 -11.72 33.78 -9.89
N PHE A 102 -11.28 33.68 -8.64
CA PHE A 102 -9.88 33.82 -8.27
C PHE A 102 -9.48 32.79 -7.22
N VAL A 103 -8.39 32.06 -7.46
CA VAL A 103 -7.83 31.08 -6.51
C VAL A 103 -6.78 31.78 -5.67
N LEU A 104 -7.04 31.98 -4.38
CA LEU A 104 -6.08 32.59 -3.45
C LEU A 104 -4.92 31.64 -3.15
N TYR A 105 -5.23 30.36 -2.96
CA TYR A 105 -4.25 29.30 -2.78
C TYR A 105 -4.85 27.93 -3.13
N ASP A 106 -3.97 27.00 -3.53
CA ASP A 106 -4.29 25.60 -3.81
C ASP A 106 -3.08 24.74 -3.42
N HIS A 107 -3.13 24.17 -2.22
CA HIS A 107 -2.07 23.34 -1.67
C HIS A 107 -2.60 21.95 -1.35
N THR A 108 -1.88 20.91 -1.78
CA THR A 108 -2.21 19.53 -1.42
C THR A 108 -1.12 18.97 -0.53
N VAL A 109 -1.49 18.67 0.72
CA VAL A 109 -0.65 17.93 1.66
C VAL A 109 -0.80 16.45 1.38
N VAL A 110 0.28 15.68 1.40
CA VAL A 110 0.23 14.22 1.28
C VAL A 110 0.77 13.61 2.57
N VAL A 111 -0.03 12.74 3.19
CA VAL A 111 0.39 11.96 4.35
C VAL A 111 0.56 10.52 3.91
N SER A 112 1.78 10.01 4.02
CA SER A 112 2.13 8.61 3.76
C SER A 112 2.29 7.89 5.09
N ALA A 113 1.51 6.83 5.31
CA ALA A 113 1.65 5.94 6.45
C ALA A 113 2.20 4.59 5.99
N PHE A 114 3.21 4.12 6.71
CA PHE A 114 3.85 2.83 6.50
C PHE A 114 3.50 1.94 7.68
N GLY A 115 3.15 0.69 7.41
CA GLY A 115 2.81 -0.25 8.46
C GLY A 115 3.08 -1.69 8.08
N THR A 116 3.00 -2.54 9.10
CA THR A 116 3.16 -3.98 8.99
C THR A 116 1.90 -4.65 9.51
N LEU A 117 1.25 -5.43 8.64
CA LEU A 117 0.05 -6.20 8.94
C LEU A 117 0.42 -7.65 9.22
N ASN A 118 -0.03 -8.14 10.37
CA ASN A 118 -0.05 -9.56 10.67
C ASN A 118 -1.36 -10.17 10.13
N PRO A 119 -1.30 -11.10 9.16
CA PRO A 119 -2.51 -11.68 8.59
C PRO A 119 -3.26 -12.58 9.59
N ASP A 120 -2.58 -13.24 10.52
CA ASP A 120 -3.18 -14.26 11.39
C ASP A 120 -4.17 -13.65 12.40
N ASN A 121 -3.88 -12.46 12.90
CA ASN A 121 -4.72 -11.74 13.87
C ASN A 121 -5.28 -10.40 13.35
N CYS A 122 -4.93 -10.03 12.12
CA CYS A 122 -5.30 -8.76 11.47
C CYS A 122 -4.86 -7.50 12.23
N GLU A 123 -3.77 -7.57 12.97
CA GLU A 123 -3.17 -6.40 13.62
C GLU A 123 -2.26 -5.65 12.64
N LEU A 124 -2.61 -4.41 12.36
CA LEU A 124 -1.80 -3.46 11.59
C LEU A 124 -1.04 -2.56 12.57
N ARG A 125 0.29 -2.68 12.58
CA ARG A 125 1.16 -1.76 13.30
C ARG A 125 1.60 -0.64 12.37
N VAL A 126 1.47 0.60 12.81
CA VAL A 126 2.05 1.75 12.11
C VAL A 126 3.55 1.82 12.41
N ASP A 127 4.36 1.74 11.37
CA ASP A 127 5.82 1.79 11.45
C ASP A 127 6.35 3.22 11.37
N ASP A 128 5.78 4.02 10.47
CA ASP A 128 6.24 5.38 10.21
C ASP A 128 5.13 6.21 9.54
N VAL A 129 5.23 7.54 9.67
CA VAL A 129 4.35 8.49 8.99
C VAL A 129 5.16 9.66 8.46
N VAL A 130 5.06 9.90 7.16
CA VAL A 130 5.74 10.98 6.46
C VAL A 130 4.72 11.97 5.93
N VAL A 131 4.98 13.27 6.12
CA VAL A 131 4.15 14.35 5.60
C VAL A 131 4.92 15.13 4.55
N GLU A 132 4.34 15.24 3.35
CA GLU A 132 4.88 16.01 2.24
C GLU A 132 4.02 17.26 2.00
N ASN A 133 4.67 18.37 1.67
CA ASN A 133 4.02 19.65 1.34
C ASN A 133 3.10 20.19 2.45
N ASP A 134 3.50 20.05 3.72
CA ASP A 134 2.68 20.42 4.87
C ASP A 134 2.37 21.93 4.93
N PHE A 135 1.17 22.27 4.47
CA PHE A 135 0.69 23.64 4.44
C PHE A 135 0.46 24.16 5.86
N HIS A 136 1.21 25.20 6.26
CA HIS A 136 1.20 25.78 7.61
C HIS A 136 1.54 24.80 8.75
N ASN A 137 2.29 23.71 8.48
CA ASN A 137 2.68 22.73 9.49
C ASN A 137 1.50 22.09 10.26
N ILE A 138 0.30 22.06 9.67
CA ILE A 138 -0.92 21.58 10.34
C ILE A 138 -0.74 20.11 10.72
N PHE A 139 -0.29 19.29 9.77
CA PHE A 139 -0.21 17.84 9.94
C PHE A 139 0.98 17.44 10.81
N SER A 140 2.15 18.06 10.60
CA SER A 140 3.35 17.82 11.41
C SER A 140 3.12 18.20 12.87
N THR A 141 2.39 19.30 13.14
CA THR A 141 2.02 19.67 14.51
C THR A 141 1.06 18.67 15.13
N MET A 142 0.09 18.16 14.37
CA MET A 142 -0.81 17.11 14.85
C MET A 142 -0.09 15.82 15.18
N LEU A 143 0.82 15.37 14.31
CA LEU A 143 1.63 14.16 14.55
C LEU A 143 2.50 14.30 15.80
N ARG A 144 3.09 15.48 16.04
CA ARG A 144 3.85 15.74 17.28
C ARG A 144 2.98 15.69 18.53
N ASN A 145 1.74 16.18 18.44
CA ASN A 145 0.80 16.15 19.56
C ASN A 145 0.20 14.75 19.80
N HIS A 146 0.23 13.88 18.80
CA HIS A 146 -0.22 12.48 18.85
C HIS A 146 0.98 11.56 18.60
N GLY A 147 1.97 11.66 19.48
CA GLY A 147 3.22 10.88 19.38
C GLY A 147 3.04 9.37 19.53
N ASP A 148 1.82 8.92 19.84
CA ASP A 148 1.42 7.52 19.93
C ASP A 148 1.05 6.90 18.57
N ILE A 149 0.98 7.69 17.49
CA ILE A 149 0.63 7.16 16.15
C ILE A 149 1.68 6.16 15.65
N ILE A 150 2.96 6.45 15.81
CA ILE A 150 4.03 5.51 15.45
C ILE A 150 4.09 4.41 16.51
N GLY A 151 4.03 3.17 16.07
CA GLY A 151 3.94 1.99 16.94
C GLY A 151 2.51 1.63 17.34
N ARG A 152 1.50 2.45 17.01
CA ARG A 152 0.09 2.13 17.23
C ARG A 152 -0.27 0.84 16.52
N VAL A 153 -0.97 -0.04 17.22
CA VAL A 153 -1.50 -1.29 16.67
C VAL A 153 -3.02 -1.16 16.60
N GLU A 154 -3.55 -1.31 15.39
CA GLU A 154 -4.98 -1.29 15.12
C GLU A 154 -5.42 -2.62 14.53
N ARG A 155 -6.55 -3.14 15.03
CA ARG A 155 -7.13 -4.36 14.50
C ARG A 155 -8.01 -4.03 13.29
N ILE A 156 -7.69 -4.61 12.14
CA ILE A 156 -8.43 -4.41 10.90
C ILE A 156 -9.46 -5.52 10.72
N ASP A 157 -10.73 -5.17 10.74
CA ASP A 157 -11.80 -6.15 10.58
C ASP A 157 -11.72 -6.86 9.22
N ASN A 158 -11.65 -8.20 9.28
CA ASN A 158 -11.61 -9.08 8.12
C ASN A 158 -10.50 -8.73 7.11
N CYS A 159 -9.29 -8.42 7.60
CA CYS A 159 -8.15 -8.01 6.77
C CYS A 159 -7.83 -8.98 5.61
N GLN A 160 -8.09 -10.28 5.81
CA GLN A 160 -7.81 -11.36 4.86
C GLN A 160 -8.45 -11.15 3.48
N LYS A 161 -9.60 -10.48 3.42
CA LYS A 161 -10.26 -10.18 2.13
C LYS A 161 -9.45 -9.22 1.26
N PHE A 162 -8.55 -8.44 1.88
CA PHE A 162 -7.66 -7.48 1.21
C PHE A 162 -6.26 -8.04 0.95
N LEU A 163 -6.02 -9.33 1.21
CA LEU A 163 -4.72 -10.00 1.01
C LEU A 163 -4.74 -11.05 -0.11
N LYS A 164 -5.93 -11.45 -0.56
CA LYS A 164 -6.15 -12.42 -1.64
C LYS A 164 -6.11 -11.79 -3.02
#